data_AF-A0A2V9FZY8-F1
#
_entry.id   AF-A0A2V9FZY8-F1
#
_cell.length_a   1.000
_cell.length_b   1.000
_cell.length_c   1.000
_cell.angle_alpha   90.00
_cell.angle_beta   90.00
_cell.angle_gamma   90.00
#
_symmetry.space_group_name_H-M   'P 1'
#
loop_
_entity.id
_entity.type
_entity.pdbx_description
1 polymer ?
#
loop_
_entity_poly.entity_id
_entity_poly.type
_entity_poly.pdbx_seq_one_letter_code
_entity_poly.pdbx_strand_id
1 'polypeptide(L)'
;FTYPWGDAPPETVPDYGKRWKLGPEPVGQYPPNAYGLYNVGDNVHEWCADWYDDGYYGRSPERNPQGPKSGSRRASRGGSWRHHIKVTPTAARSSIPPEFQYADYGFRIARSLSA
;
A
#
# COMPACT_ATOMS: atom_id res chain seq x y z
N PHE A 1 14.24 -1.58 4.97
CA PHE A 1 13.51 -0.60 5.80
C PHE A 1 12.10 -1.09 6.05
N THR A 2 11.58 -0.83 7.24
CA THR A 2 10.27 -1.29 7.74
C THR A 2 9.13 -0.43 7.21
N TYR A 3 9.32 0.90 7.20
CA TYR A 3 8.38 1.87 6.66
C TYR A 3 8.99 2.61 5.48
N PRO A 4 8.19 3.26 4.61
CA PRO A 4 8.72 3.94 3.42
C PRO A 4 9.76 5.03 3.70
N TRP A 5 9.82 5.58 4.92
CA TRP A 5 10.83 6.55 5.37
C TRP A 5 12.01 5.94 6.14
N GLY A 6 12.08 4.61 6.30
CA GLY A 6 13.13 3.94 7.07
C GLY A 6 12.59 3.06 8.19
N ASP A 7 13.39 2.88 9.23
CA ASP A 7 13.05 2.09 10.42
C ASP A 7 12.62 2.96 11.61
N ALA A 8 12.49 4.28 11.39
CA ALA A 8 11.95 5.19 12.39
C ALA A 8 10.46 4.87 12.67
N PRO A 9 10.01 4.96 13.93
CA PRO A 9 8.63 4.67 14.31
C PRO A 9 7.59 5.53 13.57
N PRO A 10 6.35 5.04 13.36
CA PRO A 10 5.21 5.80 12.82
C PRO A 10 5.04 7.22 13.34
N GLU A 11 5.28 7.41 14.63
CA GLU A 11 5.07 8.66 15.35
C GLU A 11 6.02 9.76 14.88
N THR A 12 7.09 9.43 14.14
CA THR A 12 8.00 10.41 13.55
C THR A 12 7.45 11.04 12.28
N VAL A 13 6.35 10.53 11.72
CA VAL A 13 5.67 11.17 10.59
C VAL A 13 5.13 12.55 11.06
N PRO A 14 5.41 13.64 10.33
CA PRO A 14 4.95 14.97 10.71
C PRO A 14 3.45 15.01 10.97
N ASP A 15 3.06 15.52 12.14
CA ASP A 15 1.68 15.64 12.62
C ASP A 15 0.90 14.30 12.69
N TYR A 16 1.55 13.15 12.80
CA TYR A 16 0.92 11.81 12.82
C TYR A 16 -0.41 11.74 13.61
N GLY A 17 -0.42 12.24 14.84
CA GLY A 17 -1.59 12.20 15.72
C GLY A 17 -2.77 13.10 15.29
N LYS A 18 -2.55 14.07 14.39
CA LYS A 18 -3.57 15.01 13.88
C LYS A 18 -4.09 14.64 12.50
N ARG A 19 -3.44 13.71 11.81
CA ARG A 19 -3.72 13.36 10.42
C ARG A 19 -4.81 12.31 10.28
N TRP A 20 -5.36 12.20 9.07
CA TRP A 20 -6.28 11.14 8.65
C TRP A 20 -7.54 11.01 9.54
N LYS A 21 -8.14 12.14 9.92
CA LYS A 21 -9.29 12.16 10.85
C LYS A 21 -10.64 11.93 10.19
N LEU A 22 -10.85 12.54 9.02
CA LEU A 22 -12.16 12.58 8.36
C LEU A 22 -12.16 11.96 6.97
N GLY A 23 -10.99 11.59 6.46
CA GLY A 23 -10.81 11.10 5.11
C GLY A 23 -9.34 11.00 4.71
N PRO A 24 -9.06 10.67 3.44
CA PRO A 24 -7.72 10.79 2.91
C PRO A 24 -7.30 12.25 2.84
N GLU A 25 -6.00 12.49 2.92
CA GLU A 25 -5.40 13.81 2.79
C GLU A 25 -4.91 14.05 1.36
N PRO A 26 -4.71 15.31 0.94
CA PRO A 26 -4.00 15.61 -0.30
C PRO A 26 -2.66 14.86 -0.35
N VAL A 27 -2.29 14.35 -1.52
CA VAL A 27 -1.01 13.65 -1.71
C VAL A 27 0.15 14.64 -1.59
N GLY A 28 1.28 14.19 -1.05
CA GLY A 28 2.53 14.96 -1.07
C GLY A 28 2.65 16.05 0.00
N GLN A 29 1.94 15.92 1.10
CA GLN A 29 1.99 16.85 2.24
C GLN A 29 3.21 16.65 3.16
N TYR A 30 4.09 15.69 2.85
CA TYR A 30 5.33 15.41 3.57
C TYR A 30 6.35 14.78 2.61
N PRO A 31 7.66 14.72 2.96
CA PRO A 31 8.70 14.27 2.04
C PRO A 31 8.44 12.87 1.45
N PRO A 32 8.82 12.64 0.18
CA PRO A 32 8.71 11.32 -0.41
C PRO A 32 9.73 10.35 0.18
N ASN A 33 9.58 9.06 -0.10
CA ASN A 33 10.64 8.09 0.14
C ASN A 33 11.85 8.30 -0.79
N ALA A 34 12.90 7.50 -0.62
CA ALA A 34 14.13 7.57 -1.43
C ALA A 34 13.92 7.38 -2.95
N TYR A 35 12.73 6.91 -3.39
CA TYR A 35 12.36 6.75 -4.80
C TYR A 35 11.48 7.89 -5.32
N GLY A 36 11.25 8.95 -4.53
CA GLY A 36 10.37 10.05 -4.93
C GLY A 36 8.88 9.72 -4.83
N LEU A 37 8.50 8.63 -4.13
CA LEU A 37 7.11 8.22 -3.97
C LEU A 37 6.53 8.77 -2.66
N TYR A 38 5.40 9.47 -2.76
CA TYR A 38 4.63 9.99 -1.65
C TYR A 38 3.53 9.02 -1.22
N ASN A 39 3.16 9.03 0.07
CA ASN A 39 2.00 8.28 0.59
C ASN A 39 2.05 6.77 0.31
N VAL A 40 3.24 6.21 0.15
CA VAL A 40 3.41 4.77 0.26
C VAL A 40 3.21 4.42 1.73
N GLY A 41 2.40 3.42 2.04
CA GLY A 41 2.23 2.93 3.41
C GLY A 41 1.19 3.67 4.27
N ASP A 42 0.49 4.68 3.74
CA ASP A 42 -0.59 5.39 4.44
C ASP A 42 -1.65 5.95 3.47
N ASN A 43 -2.50 6.84 3.99
CA ASN A 43 -3.58 7.52 3.27
C ASN A 43 -4.71 6.58 2.84
N VAL A 44 -4.48 5.71 1.86
CA VAL A 44 -5.46 4.73 1.35
C VAL A 44 -4.79 3.40 1.05
N HIS A 45 -5.57 2.31 1.11
CA HIS A 45 -5.14 1.07 0.47
C HIS A 45 -5.00 1.31 -1.03
N GLU A 46 -3.90 0.86 -1.60
CA GLU A 46 -3.61 0.88 -3.02
C GLU A 46 -3.84 -0.53 -3.58
N TRP A 47 -4.80 -0.65 -4.50
CA TRP A 47 -5.04 -1.88 -5.26
C TRP A 47 -3.80 -2.31 -6.04
N CYS A 48 -3.54 -3.61 -6.04
CA CYS A 48 -2.54 -4.27 -6.87
C CYS A 48 -3.22 -5.15 -7.93
N ALA A 49 -2.55 -5.39 -9.05
CA ALA A 49 -3.08 -6.22 -10.13
C ALA A 49 -3.23 -7.69 -9.72
N ASP A 50 -2.41 -8.18 -8.81
CA ASP A 50 -2.34 -9.57 -8.38
C ASP A 50 -3.63 -10.07 -7.70
N TRP A 51 -3.96 -11.35 -7.93
CA TRP A 51 -4.82 -12.08 -7.01
C TRP A 51 -4.10 -12.33 -5.68
N TYR A 52 -4.82 -12.32 -4.57
CA TYR A 52 -4.24 -12.57 -3.26
C TYR A 52 -4.22 -14.07 -2.93
N ASP A 53 -3.07 -14.53 -2.46
CA ASP A 53 -2.85 -15.86 -1.91
C ASP A 53 -1.73 -15.76 -0.87
N ASP A 54 -2.02 -16.15 0.37
CA ASP A 54 -1.11 -15.99 1.51
C ASP A 54 0.18 -16.81 1.33
N GLY A 55 0.08 -18.03 0.80
CA GLY A 55 1.18 -18.94 0.49
C GLY A 55 1.92 -18.68 -0.83
N TYR A 56 1.57 -17.65 -1.61
CA TYR A 56 2.15 -17.44 -2.95
C TYR A 56 3.67 -17.27 -2.92
N TYR A 57 4.20 -16.62 -1.88
CA TYR A 57 5.64 -16.37 -1.76
C TYR A 57 6.48 -17.65 -1.69
N GLY A 58 5.93 -18.75 -1.16
CA GLY A 58 6.64 -20.03 -1.10
C GLY A 58 6.81 -20.72 -2.46
N ARG A 59 6.12 -20.25 -3.51
CA ARG A 59 6.10 -20.83 -4.85
C ARG A 59 6.17 -19.81 -5.98
N SER A 60 6.46 -18.56 -5.64
CA SER A 60 6.55 -17.46 -6.59
C SER A 60 7.79 -17.64 -7.49
N PRO A 61 7.70 -17.35 -8.80
CA PRO A 61 8.91 -17.21 -9.61
C PRO A 61 9.74 -16.03 -9.09
N GLU A 62 11.07 -16.14 -9.23
CA GLU A 62 12.03 -15.12 -8.79
C GLU A 62 11.91 -13.82 -9.60
N ARG A 63 11.68 -13.94 -10.91
CA ARG A 63 11.65 -12.81 -11.84
C ARG A 63 10.23 -12.49 -12.30
N ASN A 64 9.83 -11.24 -12.11
CA ASN A 64 8.55 -10.66 -12.54
C ASN A 64 7.31 -11.52 -12.18
N PRO A 65 7.12 -11.87 -10.89
CA PRO A 65 5.93 -12.62 -10.48
C PRO A 65 4.64 -11.85 -10.81
N GLN A 66 3.65 -12.58 -11.33
CA GLN A 66 2.36 -12.02 -11.79
C GLN A 66 1.20 -12.36 -10.84
N GLY A 67 1.52 -12.88 -9.65
CA GLY A 67 0.53 -13.44 -8.73
C GLY A 67 -0.03 -14.80 -9.18
N PRO A 68 -1.01 -15.34 -8.44
CA PRO A 68 -1.82 -16.49 -8.84
C PRO A 68 -2.64 -16.18 -10.11
N LYS A 69 -2.95 -17.22 -10.91
CA LYS A 69 -3.77 -17.06 -12.14
C LYS A 69 -5.23 -16.69 -11.87
N SER A 70 -5.75 -17.07 -10.71
CA SER A 70 -7.12 -16.83 -10.28
C SER A 70 -7.18 -16.64 -8.75
N GLY A 71 -8.27 -16.03 -8.27
CA GLY A 71 -8.52 -15.84 -6.85
C GLY A 71 -9.88 -15.18 -6.63
N SER A 72 -10.27 -15.06 -5.35
CA SER A 72 -11.51 -14.38 -4.94
C SER A 72 -11.28 -12.95 -4.44
N ARG A 73 -10.03 -12.57 -4.14
CA ARG A 73 -9.66 -11.27 -3.60
C ARG A 73 -8.46 -10.72 -4.35
N ARG A 74 -8.47 -9.44 -4.70
CA ARG A 74 -7.29 -8.76 -5.24
C ARG A 74 -6.40 -8.29 -4.10
N ALA A 75 -5.09 -8.33 -4.31
CA ALA A 75 -4.13 -7.83 -3.34
C ALA A 75 -4.24 -6.30 -3.20
N SER A 76 -4.00 -5.78 -2.00
CA SER A 76 -3.82 -4.37 -1.75
C SER A 76 -2.68 -4.13 -0.78
N ARG A 77 -2.08 -2.94 -0.85
CA ARG A 77 -0.95 -2.50 -0.03
C ARG A 77 -1.20 -1.09 0.46
N GLY A 78 -0.43 -0.64 1.43
CA GLY A 78 -0.62 0.71 1.99
C GLY A 78 -1.74 0.70 3.03
N GLY A 79 -1.48 1.36 4.17
CA GLY A 79 -2.50 1.54 5.20
C GLY A 79 -3.60 2.47 4.72
N SER A 80 -4.62 2.64 5.55
CA SER A 80 -5.73 3.54 5.23
C SER A 80 -5.97 4.53 6.37
N TRP A 81 -6.48 5.70 6.00
CA TRP A 81 -6.93 6.74 6.92
C TRP A 81 -8.00 6.24 7.91
N ARG A 82 -8.64 5.09 7.65
CA ARG A 82 -9.68 4.49 8.49
C ARG A 82 -9.14 3.49 9.52
N HIS A 83 -7.93 2.97 9.35
CA HIS A 83 -7.35 1.96 10.24
C HIS A 83 -7.07 2.49 11.65
N HIS A 84 -6.96 1.62 12.65
CA HIS A 84 -6.48 2.02 13.97
C HIS A 84 -5.03 2.52 13.92
N ILE A 85 -4.16 1.75 13.23
CA ILE A 85 -2.80 2.15 12.90
C ILE A 85 -2.81 2.63 11.44
N LYS A 86 -2.59 3.93 11.25
CA LYS A 86 -2.79 4.60 9.94
C LYS A 86 -1.69 4.29 8.94
N VAL A 87 -0.47 4.08 9.44
CA VAL A 87 0.69 3.71 8.64
C VAL A 87 0.95 2.22 8.76
N THR A 88 1.44 1.62 7.68
CA THR A 88 1.64 0.17 7.61
C THR A 88 3.05 -0.15 7.13
N PRO A 89 3.70 -1.20 7.65
CA PRO A 89 5.00 -1.65 7.14
C PRO A 89 4.95 -1.99 5.64
N THR A 90 6.09 -1.83 4.97
CA THR A 90 6.26 -2.06 3.52
C THR A 90 5.97 -3.50 3.10
N ALA A 91 6.18 -4.46 4.00
CA ALA A 91 5.93 -5.88 3.75
C ALA A 91 4.49 -6.31 4.03
N ALA A 92 3.67 -5.45 4.65
CA ALA A 92 2.29 -5.81 4.95
C ALA A 92 1.48 -6.02 3.68
N ARG A 93 0.60 -7.01 3.73
CA ARG A 93 -0.25 -7.42 2.62
C ARG A 93 -1.69 -7.46 3.12
N SER A 94 -2.59 -6.88 2.32
CA SER A 94 -4.02 -6.98 2.52
C SER A 94 -4.66 -7.48 1.23
N SER A 95 -5.95 -7.74 1.28
CA SER A 95 -6.74 -8.05 0.11
C SER A 95 -8.20 -7.83 0.39
N ILE A 96 -8.98 -7.66 -0.67
CA ILE A 96 -10.44 -7.60 -0.56
C ILE A 96 -11.08 -8.07 -1.87
N PRO A 97 -12.33 -8.60 -1.86
CA PRO A 97 -13.05 -8.91 -3.08
C PRO A 97 -13.13 -7.69 -4.02
N PRO A 98 -12.88 -7.86 -5.32
CA PRO A 98 -12.77 -6.74 -6.28
C PRO A 98 -14.08 -5.97 -6.50
N GLU A 99 -15.22 -6.53 -6.12
CA GLU A 99 -16.53 -5.90 -6.19
C GLU A 99 -16.76 -4.81 -5.13
N PHE A 100 -15.94 -4.78 -4.06
CA PHE A 100 -16.09 -3.80 -3.00
C PHE A 100 -15.43 -2.46 -3.36
N GLN A 101 -16.17 -1.39 -3.09
CA GLN A 101 -15.77 -0.01 -3.32
C GLN A 101 -15.85 0.74 -2.00
N TYR A 102 -14.70 1.01 -1.39
CA TYR A 102 -14.62 1.76 -0.15
C TYR A 102 -13.87 3.07 -0.35
N ALA A 103 -14.28 4.09 0.41
CA ALA A 103 -13.67 5.42 0.37
C ALA A 103 -12.22 5.46 0.89
N ASP A 104 -11.69 4.33 1.37
CA ASP A 104 -10.32 4.17 1.81
C ASP A 104 -9.50 3.22 0.94
N TYR A 105 -10.01 2.87 -0.25
CA TYR A 105 -9.30 2.17 -1.31
C TYR A 105 -9.14 3.05 -2.55
N GLY A 106 -7.92 3.16 -3.03
CA GLY A 106 -7.53 3.80 -4.28
C GLY A 106 -6.51 2.95 -5.02
N PHE A 107 -5.71 3.57 -5.87
CA PHE A 107 -4.63 2.89 -6.59
C PHE A 107 -3.53 3.87 -6.99
N ARG A 108 -2.37 3.32 -7.33
CA ARG A 108 -1.25 4.04 -7.91
C ARG A 108 -0.92 3.43 -9.27
N ILE A 109 -0.64 4.29 -10.24
CA ILE A 109 -0.33 3.86 -11.60
C ILE A 109 1.11 3.35 -11.68
N ALA A 110 1.29 2.25 -12.39
CA ALA A 110 2.59 1.74 -12.80
C ALA A 110 2.60 1.57 -14.32
N ARG A 111 3.78 1.68 -14.93
CA ARG A 111 3.99 1.48 -16.37
C ARG A 111 5.36 0.86 -16.60
N SER A 112 5.43 -0.11 -17.50
CA SER A 112 6.71 -0.61 -18.01
C SER A 112 7.42 0.47 -18.81
N LEU A 113 8.72 0.64 -18.57
CA LEU A 113 9.56 1.45 -19.44
C LEU A 113 9.83 0.64 -20.72
N SER A 114 9.58 1.25 -21.88
CA SER A 114 10.07 0.72 -23.14
C SER A 114 11.60 0.77 -23.12
N ALA A 115 12.25 -0.29 -23.57
CA ALA A 115 13.68 -0.27 -23.85
C ALA A 115 13.98 0.65 -25.05
#